data_AF-A0A8S3JCC3-F1
#
_entry.id   AF-A0A8S3JCC3-F1
#
_cell.length_a   1.000
_cell.length_b   1.000
_cell.length_c   1.000
_cell.angle_alpha   90.00
_cell.angle_beta   90.00
_cell.angle_gamma   90.00
#
_symmetry.space_group_name_H-M   'P 1'
#
loop_
_entity.id
_entity.type
_entity.pdbx_description
1 polymer ?
#
loop_
_entity_poly.entity_id
_entity_poly.type
_entity_poly.pdbx_seq_one_letter_code
_entity_poly.pdbx_strand_id
1 'polypeptide(L)'
;MMLNTADIPNLFPADERAEICDKMQGVARQLNRKIDSTPMALYNYFIERVRSALHVVLAFSPIGDAFRNRLRMFPSLINCCTIDWFTSWPEDALEMVAKKFLEEVELEDEVRSNCVLMCKTFHENIRVLSELFLQQLSRHNYVTPTSYLELILTFKDLLRTKRNEVQTLKDNYLNGLKQLDYARVAIDAMKKELT
;
A
#
# COMPACT_ATOMS: atom_id res chain seq x y z
N MET A 1 15.83 9.68 24.10
CA MET A 1 15.64 11.05 24.64
C MET A 1 14.45 11.71 23.99
N MET A 2 14.42 11.94 22.68
CA MET A 2 13.28 12.57 22.00
C MET A 2 11.91 11.94 22.34
N LEU A 3 11.77 10.61 22.32
CA LEU A 3 10.50 9.95 22.68
C LEU A 3 10.14 10.06 24.18
N ASN A 4 11.13 10.22 25.08
CA ASN A 4 10.89 10.33 26.53
C ASN A 4 10.64 11.77 26.97
N THR A 5 11.40 12.73 26.46
CA THR A 5 11.43 14.12 26.94
C THR A 5 10.91 15.11 25.92
N ALA A 6 10.70 14.71 24.67
CA ALA A 6 10.45 15.59 23.52
C ALA A 6 11.52 16.68 23.32
N ASP A 7 12.68 16.49 23.94
CA ASP A 7 13.85 17.34 23.83
C ASP A 7 15.09 16.47 23.54
N ILE A 8 16.01 17.03 22.76
CA ILE A 8 17.29 16.42 22.44
C ILE A 8 18.37 17.38 22.93
N PRO A 9 19.20 16.97 23.92
CA PRO A 9 20.28 17.81 24.41
C PRO A 9 21.22 18.23 23.28
N ASN A 10 21.62 19.50 23.28
CA ASN A 10 22.51 20.10 22.29
C ASN A 10 22.00 20.01 20.84
N LEU A 11 20.70 19.83 20.62
CA LEU A 11 20.10 19.94 19.29
C LEU A 11 20.15 21.37 18.76
N PHE A 12 19.83 22.33 19.64
CA PHE A 12 19.81 23.75 19.31
C PHE A 12 20.98 24.47 19.99
N PRO A 13 21.78 25.25 19.24
CA PRO A 13 22.77 26.16 19.82
C PRO A 13 22.08 27.30 20.60
N ALA A 14 22.86 28.06 21.36
CA ALA A 14 22.33 29.02 22.32
C ALA A 14 21.55 30.18 21.67
N ASP A 15 21.98 30.61 20.48
CA ASP A 15 21.34 31.61 19.63
C ASP A 15 19.97 31.14 19.13
N GLU A 16 19.88 29.92 18.60
CA GLU A 16 18.60 29.34 18.15
C GLU A 16 17.63 29.13 19.33
N ARG A 17 18.14 28.76 20.52
CA ARG A 17 17.31 28.65 21.73
C ARG A 17 16.71 29.98 22.15
N ALA A 18 17.46 31.08 22.04
CA ALA A 18 16.94 32.41 22.32
C ALA A 18 15.83 32.79 21.32
N GLU A 19 16.05 32.52 20.04
CA GLU A 19 15.05 32.78 18.99
C GLU A 19 13.75 31.97 19.21
N ILE A 20 13.86 30.70 19.63
CA ILE A 20 12.69 29.88 19.99
C ILE A 20 11.91 30.50 21.15
N CYS A 21 12.60 30.97 22.19
CA CYS A 21 11.95 31.61 23.35
C CYS A 21 11.20 32.87 22.95
N ASP A 22 11.81 33.72 22.10
CA ASP A 22 11.20 34.96 21.61
C ASP A 22 9.93 34.67 20.80
N LYS A 23 9.99 33.68 19.88
CA LYS A 23 8.82 33.22 19.12
C LYS A 23 7.73 32.66 20.05
N MET A 24 8.10 31.87 21.06
CA MET A 24 7.15 31.31 22.01
C MET A 24 6.48 32.38 22.86
N GLN A 25 7.17 33.48 23.19
CA GLN A 25 6.56 34.59 23.91
C GLN A 25 5.46 35.25 23.08
N GLY A 26 5.69 35.45 21.78
CA GLY A 26 4.68 35.94 20.84
C GLY A 26 3.46 35.02 20.78
N VAL A 27 3.70 33.71 20.68
CA VAL A 27 2.64 32.67 20.64
C VAL A 27 1.86 32.61 21.95
N ALA A 28 2.52 32.73 23.12
CA ALA A 28 1.86 32.74 24.42
C ALA A 28 0.92 33.94 24.57
N ARG A 29 1.33 35.12 24.09
CA ARG A 29 0.50 36.34 24.08
C ARG A 29 -0.72 36.17 23.17
N GLN A 30 -0.55 35.63 21.97
CA GLN A 30 -1.66 35.38 21.03
C GLN A 30 -2.71 34.41 21.60
N LEU A 31 -2.27 33.40 22.34
CA LEU A 31 -3.13 32.40 22.96
C LEU A 31 -3.64 32.80 24.35
N ASN A 32 -3.38 34.03 24.80
CA ASN A 32 -3.74 34.55 26.12
C ASN A 32 -3.30 33.65 27.30
N ARG A 33 -2.20 32.90 27.13
CA ARG A 33 -1.69 31.99 28.16
C ARG A 33 -0.70 32.77 29.06
N LYS A 34 -0.98 32.82 30.36
CA LYS A 34 -0.09 33.47 31.34
C LYS A 34 1.08 32.55 31.65
N ILE A 35 2.18 32.73 30.95
CA ILE A 35 3.44 32.01 31.15
C ILE A 35 4.47 33.02 31.62
N ASP A 36 5.27 32.65 32.63
CA ASP A 36 6.36 33.48 33.10
C ASP A 36 7.33 33.79 31.94
N SER A 37 7.78 35.04 31.83
CA SER A 37 8.69 35.46 30.75
C SER A 37 10.14 34.98 30.96
N THR A 38 10.36 33.93 31.76
CA THR A 38 11.67 33.33 31.93
C THR A 38 11.99 32.43 30.72
N PRO A 39 13.23 32.43 30.21
CA PRO A 39 13.61 31.56 29.09
C PRO A 39 13.30 30.08 29.34
N MET A 40 13.45 29.63 30.58
CA MET A 40 13.13 28.25 30.98
C MET A 40 11.63 27.94 30.87
N ALA A 41 10.74 28.84 31.31
CA ALA A 41 9.30 28.64 31.21
C ALA A 41 8.82 28.66 29.75
N LEU A 42 9.36 29.56 28.92
CA LEU A 42 9.05 29.65 27.49
C LEU A 42 9.55 28.41 26.72
N TYR A 43 10.74 27.91 27.05
CA TYR A 43 11.27 26.68 26.46
C TYR A 43 10.47 25.45 26.91
N ASN A 44 10.07 25.35 28.18
CA ASN A 44 9.18 24.28 28.63
C ASN A 44 7.83 24.32 27.90
N TYR A 45 7.29 25.51 27.64
CA TYR A 45 6.08 25.66 26.83
C TYR A 45 6.28 25.21 25.37
N PHE A 46 7.44 25.49 24.78
CA PHE A 46 7.81 24.93 23.48
C PHE A 46 7.78 23.40 23.51
N ILE A 47 8.41 22.77 24.51
CA ILE A 47 8.43 21.29 24.64
C ILE A 47 7.02 20.72 24.83
N GLU A 48 6.16 21.35 25.64
CA GLU A 48 4.75 20.95 25.79
C GLU A 48 4.03 20.94 24.44
N ARG A 49 4.23 22.00 23.63
CA ARG A 49 3.66 22.07 22.28
C ARG A 49 4.21 20.99 21.37
N VAL A 50 5.51 20.74 21.38
CA VAL A 50 6.14 19.66 20.60
C VAL A 50 5.49 18.32 20.96
N ARG A 51 5.31 18.02 22.26
CA ARG A 51 4.63 16.78 22.71
C ARG A 51 3.19 16.67 22.19
N SER A 52 2.47 17.77 22.13
CA SER A 52 1.08 17.79 21.67
C SER A 52 0.92 17.69 20.15
N ALA A 53 1.90 18.15 19.38
CA ALA A 53 1.79 18.29 17.94
C ALA A 53 2.60 17.25 17.15
N LEU A 54 3.64 16.68 17.75
CA LEU A 54 4.55 15.76 17.05
C LEU A 54 4.19 14.30 17.34
N HIS A 55 3.69 13.62 16.32
CA HIS A 55 3.45 12.19 16.35
C HIS A 55 4.45 11.48 15.44
N VAL A 56 5.30 10.63 16.02
CA VAL A 56 6.31 9.88 15.29
C VAL A 56 5.83 8.44 15.10
N VAL A 57 5.76 7.98 13.86
CA VAL A 57 5.44 6.58 13.51
C VAL A 57 6.69 5.91 12.98
N LEU A 58 7.07 4.79 13.59
CA LEU A 58 8.24 4.00 13.21
C LEU A 58 7.79 2.63 12.74
N ALA A 59 8.26 2.21 11.57
CA ALA A 59 8.02 0.87 11.03
C ALA A 59 9.31 0.06 11.09
N PHE A 60 9.25 -1.10 11.75
CA PHE A 60 10.37 -2.03 11.84
C PHE A 60 9.94 -3.40 11.33
N SER A 61 10.83 -4.08 10.60
CA SER A 61 10.65 -5.50 10.31
C SER A 61 10.96 -6.31 11.57
N PRO A 62 10.09 -7.23 12.01
CA PRO A 62 10.36 -8.12 13.14
C PRO A 62 11.34 -9.24 12.76
N ILE A 63 11.76 -9.33 11.50
CA ILE A 63 12.63 -10.39 11.00
C ILE A 63 14.08 -10.14 11.43
N GLY A 64 14.69 -11.13 12.07
CA GLY A 64 16.08 -11.12 12.53
C GLY A 64 16.31 -10.40 13.85
N ASP A 65 17.57 -10.34 14.29
CA ASP A 65 17.93 -9.81 15.60
C ASP A 65 18.00 -8.28 15.67
N ALA A 66 17.99 -7.59 14.53
CA ALA A 66 18.16 -6.15 14.45
C ALA A 66 17.08 -5.39 15.24
N PHE A 67 15.81 -5.80 15.11
CA PHE A 67 14.70 -5.21 15.86
C PHE A 67 14.87 -5.40 17.36
N ARG A 68 15.15 -6.64 17.79
CA ARG A 68 15.42 -6.98 19.20
C ARG A 68 16.59 -6.18 19.79
N ASN A 69 17.67 -6.03 19.02
CA ASN A 69 18.84 -5.26 19.45
C ASN A 69 18.51 -3.76 19.58
N ARG A 70 17.72 -3.19 18.67
CA ARG A 70 17.24 -1.80 18.78
C ARG A 70 16.37 -1.58 20.00
N LEU A 71 15.45 -2.51 20.31
CA LEU A 71 14.61 -2.42 21.51
C LEU A 71 15.44 -2.43 22.81
N ARG A 72 16.53 -3.22 22.85
CA ARG A 72 17.46 -3.23 23.99
C ARG A 72 18.27 -1.94 24.11
N MET A 73 18.74 -1.40 22.98
CA MET A 73 19.50 -0.15 22.96
C MET A 73 18.63 1.07 23.28
N PHE A 74 17.34 1.04 22.90
CA PHE A 74 16.42 2.16 23.04
C PHE A 74 15.10 1.74 23.73
N PRO A 75 15.10 1.61 25.08
CA PRO A 75 13.89 1.23 25.84
C PRO A 75 12.69 2.18 25.66
N SER A 76 12.95 3.43 25.23
CA SER A 76 11.89 4.41 24.94
C SER A 76 10.94 3.97 23.82
N LEU A 77 11.37 3.08 22.93
CA LEU A 77 10.50 2.52 21.88
C LEU A 77 9.38 1.66 22.44
N ILE A 78 9.55 1.07 23.63
CA ILE A 78 8.53 0.26 24.29
C ILE A 78 7.75 1.12 25.29
N ASN A 79 8.45 1.99 26.03
CA ASN A 79 7.85 2.75 27.11
C ASN A 79 7.02 3.97 26.64
N CYS A 80 7.32 4.52 25.46
CA CYS A 80 6.72 5.76 24.97
C CYS A 80 6.03 5.64 23.61
N CYS A 81 5.98 4.44 23.02
CA CYS A 81 5.25 4.17 21.79
C CYS A 81 4.27 3.02 22.00
N THR A 82 3.15 3.06 21.27
CA THR A 82 2.24 1.92 21.16
C THR A 82 2.78 0.98 20.10
N ILE A 83 2.89 -0.30 20.43
CA ILE A 83 3.30 -1.34 19.49
C ILE A 83 2.06 -1.85 18.77
N ASP A 84 2.05 -1.70 17.45
CA ASP A 84 1.05 -2.28 16.57
C ASP A 84 1.68 -3.39 15.73
N TRP A 85 1.11 -4.59 15.79
CA TRP A 85 1.67 -5.79 15.16
C TRP A 85 0.99 -6.05 13.82
N PHE A 86 1.77 -5.92 12.74
CA PHE A 86 1.32 -6.27 11.39
C PHE A 86 1.57 -7.76 11.16
N THR A 87 0.53 -8.56 11.32
CA THR A 87 0.54 -9.99 10.98
C THR A 87 0.21 -10.20 9.51
N SER A 88 0.47 -11.41 9.01
CA SER A 88 -0.04 -11.84 7.71
C SER A 88 -1.56 -11.66 7.64
N TRP A 89 -2.07 -11.28 6.47
CA TRP A 89 -3.50 -11.10 6.27
C TRP A 89 -4.25 -12.42 6.50
N PRO A 90 -5.36 -12.39 7.26
CA PRO A 90 -6.25 -13.54 7.37
C PRO A 90 -6.97 -13.79 6.04
N GLU A 91 -7.56 -14.98 5.93
CA GLU A 91 -8.29 -15.42 4.73
C GLU A 91 -9.37 -14.40 4.31
N ASP A 92 -10.16 -13.92 5.27
CA ASP A 92 -11.22 -12.93 5.03
C ASP A 92 -10.69 -11.61 4.45
N ALA A 93 -9.49 -11.18 4.91
CA ALA A 93 -8.86 -9.97 4.39
C ALA A 93 -8.36 -10.17 2.96
N LEU A 94 -7.77 -11.33 2.65
CA LEU A 94 -7.38 -11.68 1.28
C LEU A 94 -8.60 -11.65 0.36
N GLU A 95 -9.71 -12.25 0.78
CA GLU A 95 -10.96 -12.24 0.00
C GLU A 95 -11.52 -10.84 -0.21
N MET A 96 -11.57 -10.01 0.84
CA MET A 96 -12.06 -8.63 0.73
C MET A 96 -11.21 -7.79 -0.22
N VAL A 97 -9.88 -7.93 -0.16
CA VAL A 97 -8.98 -7.21 -1.05
C VAL A 97 -9.16 -7.69 -2.49
N ALA A 98 -9.19 -9.00 -2.74
CA ALA A 98 -9.44 -9.52 -4.08
C ALA A 98 -10.81 -9.10 -4.62
N LYS A 99 -11.88 -9.16 -3.80
CA LYS A 99 -13.22 -8.66 -4.17
C LYS A 99 -13.16 -7.20 -4.61
N LYS A 100 -12.48 -6.35 -3.83
CA LYS A 100 -12.39 -4.92 -4.13
C LYS A 100 -11.61 -4.65 -5.42
N PHE A 101 -10.50 -5.34 -5.64
CA PHE A 101 -9.67 -5.14 -6.84
C PHE A 101 -10.30 -5.70 -8.12
N LEU A 102 -11.11 -6.76 -8.01
CA LEU A 102 -11.81 -7.40 -9.14
C LEU A 102 -13.19 -6.80 -9.42
N GLU A 103 -13.69 -5.90 -8.57
CA GLU A 103 -14.95 -5.17 -8.77
C GLU A 103 -14.95 -4.37 -10.08
N GLU A 104 -13.82 -3.73 -10.40
CA GLU A 104 -13.65 -2.92 -11.62
C GLU A 104 -13.53 -3.76 -12.91
N VAL A 105 -13.39 -5.08 -12.79
CA VAL A 105 -13.20 -5.96 -13.94
C VAL A 105 -14.56 -6.49 -14.40
N GLU A 106 -14.87 -6.27 -15.68
CA GLU A 106 -16.07 -6.84 -16.31
C GLU A 106 -15.98 -8.37 -16.31
N LEU A 107 -16.65 -9.01 -15.36
CA LEU A 107 -16.72 -10.45 -15.17
C LEU A 107 -18.17 -10.79 -14.80
N GLU A 108 -18.60 -11.99 -15.17
CA GLU A 108 -19.83 -12.56 -14.63
C GLU A 108 -19.67 -12.80 -13.13
N ASP A 109 -20.75 -12.65 -12.36
CA ASP A 109 -20.70 -12.65 -10.89
C ASP A 109 -20.15 -13.97 -10.33
N GLU A 110 -20.56 -15.09 -10.92
CA GLU A 110 -20.06 -16.42 -10.54
C GLU A 110 -18.56 -16.56 -10.83
N VAL A 111 -18.11 -16.13 -12.02
CA VAL A 111 -16.70 -16.14 -12.40
C VAL A 111 -15.88 -15.25 -11.48
N ARG A 112 -16.38 -14.06 -11.14
CA ARG A 112 -15.70 -13.14 -10.21
C ARG A 112 -15.52 -13.77 -8.84
N SER A 113 -16.57 -14.39 -8.30
CA SER A 113 -16.51 -15.09 -7.00
C SER A 113 -15.45 -16.20 -7.00
N ASN A 114 -15.42 -17.00 -8.08
CA ASN A 114 -14.42 -18.05 -8.24
C ASN A 114 -12.99 -17.51 -8.38
N CYS A 115 -12.80 -16.40 -9.10
CA CYS A 115 -11.49 -15.73 -9.21
C CYS A 115 -10.98 -15.23 -7.85
N VAL A 116 -11.85 -14.65 -7.02
CA VAL A 116 -11.50 -14.22 -5.65
C VAL A 116 -11.00 -15.41 -4.83
N LEU A 117 -11.76 -16.51 -4.83
CA LEU A 117 -11.40 -17.73 -4.11
C LEU A 117 -10.06 -18.30 -4.60
N MET A 118 -9.83 -18.28 -5.92
CA MET A 118 -8.59 -18.73 -6.52
C MET A 118 -7.39 -17.87 -6.10
N CYS A 119 -7.53 -16.54 -6.10
CA CYS A 119 -6.49 -15.63 -5.62
C CYS A 119 -6.11 -15.94 -4.17
N LYS A 120 -7.09 -16.05 -3.27
CA LYS A 120 -6.87 -16.45 -1.87
C LYS A 120 -6.08 -17.77 -1.80
N THR A 121 -6.57 -18.80 -2.49
CA THR A 121 -5.99 -20.16 -2.45
C THR A 121 -4.54 -20.16 -2.93
N PHE A 122 -4.21 -19.40 -3.98
CA PHE A 122 -2.83 -19.27 -4.46
C PHE A 122 -1.92 -18.61 -3.43
N HIS A 123 -2.40 -17.59 -2.73
CA HIS A 123 -1.62 -16.92 -1.69
C HIS A 123 -1.40 -17.80 -0.45
N GLU A 124 -2.37 -18.61 -0.07
CA GLU A 124 -2.21 -19.57 1.03
C GLU A 124 -1.24 -20.69 0.65
N ASN A 125 -1.37 -21.24 -0.56
CA ASN A 125 -0.49 -22.30 -1.05
C ASN A 125 0.96 -21.82 -1.13
N ILE A 126 1.22 -20.60 -1.59
CA ILE A 126 2.60 -20.10 -1.68
C ILE A 126 3.24 -19.91 -0.30
N ARG A 127 2.45 -19.65 0.76
CA ARG A 127 2.97 -19.60 2.14
C ARG A 127 3.47 -20.98 2.58
N VAL A 128 2.69 -22.03 2.34
CA VAL A 128 3.08 -23.42 2.64
C VAL A 128 4.31 -23.82 1.82
N LEU A 129 4.33 -23.50 0.53
CA LEU A 129 5.46 -23.81 -0.35
C LEU A 129 6.72 -23.03 0.03
N SER A 130 6.60 -21.80 0.54
CA SER A 130 7.71 -21.00 1.03
C SER A 130 8.40 -21.66 2.23
N GLU A 131 7.62 -22.22 3.15
CA GLU A 131 8.16 -22.98 4.29
C GLU A 131 8.88 -24.25 3.83
N LEU A 132 8.30 -25.00 2.90
CA LEU A 132 8.93 -26.18 2.31
C LEU A 132 10.23 -25.85 1.57
N PHE A 133 10.24 -24.74 0.83
CA PHE A 133 11.41 -24.25 0.12
C PHE A 133 12.56 -23.92 1.08
N LEU A 134 12.25 -23.29 2.21
CA LEU A 134 13.24 -23.03 3.26
C LEU A 134 13.78 -24.34 3.85
N GLN A 135 12.92 -25.31 4.16
CA GLN A 135 13.34 -26.60 4.73
C GLN A 135 14.25 -27.39 3.78
N GLN A 136 13.94 -27.39 2.49
CA GLN A 136 14.66 -28.21 1.51
C GLN A 136 15.96 -27.56 1.02
N LEU A 137 15.94 -26.24 0.80
CA LEU A 137 17.04 -25.54 0.14
C LEU A 137 17.75 -24.53 1.05
N SER A 138 17.31 -24.37 2.30
CA SER A 138 17.86 -23.41 3.27
C SER A 138 17.92 -21.98 2.71
N ARG A 139 16.97 -21.63 1.85
CA ARG A 139 16.86 -20.31 1.22
C ARG A 139 15.52 -19.68 1.59
N HIS A 140 15.55 -18.41 1.99
CA HIS A 140 14.34 -17.66 2.30
C HIS A 140 13.73 -17.05 1.03
N ASN A 141 12.42 -17.22 0.87
CA ASN A 141 11.55 -16.38 0.07
C ASN A 141 10.49 -15.78 1.01
N TYR A 142 10.15 -14.51 0.83
CA TYR A 142 9.20 -13.83 1.71
C TYR A 142 7.87 -13.62 1.00
N VAL A 143 6.82 -14.22 1.55
CA VAL A 143 5.45 -13.98 1.08
C VAL A 143 4.91 -12.76 1.79
N THR A 144 4.62 -11.70 1.03
CA THR A 144 4.14 -10.42 1.56
C THR A 144 2.76 -10.05 0.98
N PRO A 145 1.97 -9.21 1.67
CA PRO A 145 0.74 -8.67 1.10
C PRO A 145 0.99 -7.94 -0.24
N THR A 146 2.14 -7.30 -0.42
CA THR A 146 2.52 -6.67 -1.69
C THR A 146 2.56 -7.68 -2.82
N SER A 147 3.16 -8.86 -2.60
CA SER A 147 3.18 -9.95 -3.60
C SER A 147 1.78 -10.46 -3.96
N TYR A 148 0.82 -10.39 -3.01
CA TYR A 148 -0.58 -10.71 -3.27
C TYR A 148 -1.26 -9.66 -4.17
N LEU A 149 -1.02 -8.38 -3.89
CA LEU A 149 -1.52 -7.30 -4.72
C LEU A 149 -0.95 -7.38 -6.15
N GLU A 150 0.35 -7.66 -6.28
CA GLU A 150 1.01 -7.87 -7.56
C GLU A 150 0.42 -9.03 -8.35
N LEU A 151 0.07 -10.15 -7.70
CA LEU A 151 -0.63 -11.27 -8.33
C LEU A 151 -1.96 -10.80 -8.96
N ILE A 152 -2.77 -10.05 -8.22
CA ILE A 152 -4.08 -9.58 -8.70
C ILE A 152 -3.90 -8.56 -9.84
N LEU A 153 -2.96 -7.63 -9.70
CA LEU A 153 -2.67 -6.64 -10.74
C LEU A 153 -2.19 -7.30 -12.03
N THR A 154 -1.27 -8.27 -11.92
CA THR A 154 -0.77 -9.03 -13.07
C THR A 154 -1.90 -9.80 -13.74
N PHE A 155 -2.82 -10.38 -12.96
CA PHE A 155 -4.01 -11.05 -13.50
C PHE A 155 -4.90 -10.07 -14.28
N LYS A 156 -5.18 -8.88 -13.74
CA LYS A 156 -5.96 -7.82 -14.43
C LYS A 156 -5.31 -7.44 -15.76
N ASP A 157 -4.01 -7.19 -15.75
CA ASP A 157 -3.25 -6.77 -16.94
C ASP A 157 -3.20 -7.87 -18.02
N LEU A 158 -2.98 -9.12 -17.61
CA LEU A 158 -2.97 -10.26 -18.51
C LEU A 158 -4.35 -10.48 -19.13
N LEU A 159 -5.42 -10.43 -18.32
CA LEU A 159 -6.78 -10.60 -18.79
C LEU A 159 -7.15 -9.52 -19.81
N ARG A 160 -6.83 -8.25 -19.53
CA ARG A 160 -7.06 -7.15 -20.48
C ARG A 160 -6.32 -7.38 -21.79
N THR A 161 -5.04 -7.74 -21.72
CA THR A 161 -4.21 -8.01 -22.91
C THR A 161 -4.83 -9.12 -23.75
N LYS A 162 -5.22 -10.24 -23.12
CA LYS A 162 -5.80 -11.39 -23.83
C LYS A 162 -7.18 -11.10 -24.39
N ARG A 163 -8.02 -10.34 -23.70
CA ARG A 163 -9.31 -9.89 -24.23
C ARG A 163 -9.14 -9.01 -25.46
N ASN A 164 -8.19 -8.08 -25.44
CA ASN A 164 -7.92 -7.20 -26.59
C ASN A 164 -7.38 -7.99 -27.80
N GLU A 165 -6.50 -8.96 -27.59
CA GLU A 165 -6.03 -9.86 -28.64
C GLU A 165 -7.19 -10.63 -29.29
N VAL A 166 -8.05 -11.26 -28.48
CA VAL A 166 -9.21 -12.03 -28.97
C VAL A 166 -10.23 -11.13 -29.66
N GLN A 167 -10.51 -9.95 -29.10
CA GLN A 167 -11.44 -8.99 -29.68
C GLN A 167 -10.94 -8.50 -31.05
N THR A 168 -9.65 -8.20 -31.17
CA THR A 168 -9.03 -7.80 -32.45
C THR A 168 -9.16 -8.91 -33.50
N LEU A 169 -8.90 -10.16 -33.12
CA LEU A 169 -9.08 -11.30 -34.02
C LEU A 169 -10.54 -11.43 -34.48
N LYS A 170 -11.48 -11.33 -33.54
CA LYS A 170 -12.92 -11.37 -33.82
C LYS A 170 -13.34 -10.26 -34.79
N ASP A 171 -12.88 -9.03 -34.58
CA ASP A 171 -13.21 -7.89 -35.43
C ASP A 171 -12.66 -8.06 -36.85
N ASN A 172 -11.46 -8.61 -36.98
CA ASN A 172 -10.89 -8.96 -38.29
C ASN A 172 -11.74 -10.01 -39.03
N TYR A 173 -12.19 -11.06 -38.35
CA TYR A 173 -13.08 -12.06 -38.94
C TYR A 173 -14.44 -11.48 -39.35
N LEU A 174 -15.05 -10.65 -38.48
CA LEU A 174 -16.32 -9.99 -38.78
C LEU A 174 -16.20 -9.04 -39.97
N ASN A 175 -15.10 -8.30 -40.06
CA ASN A 175 -14.83 -7.43 -41.21
C ASN A 175 -14.65 -8.26 -42.49
N GLY A 176 -13.93 -9.38 -42.44
CA GLY A 176 -13.80 -10.30 -43.56
C GLY A 176 -15.15 -10.84 -44.04
N LEU A 177 -16.01 -11.28 -43.12
CA LEU A 177 -17.36 -11.75 -43.43
C LEU A 177 -18.23 -10.67 -44.07
N LYS A 178 -18.15 -9.42 -43.59
CA LYS A 178 -18.86 -8.28 -44.20
C LYS A 178 -18.42 -8.03 -45.64
N GLN A 179 -17.12 -8.12 -45.92
CA GLN A 179 -16.61 -7.95 -47.29
C GLN A 179 -17.07 -9.08 -48.22
N LEU A 180 -17.11 -10.32 -47.74
CA LEU A 180 -17.64 -11.45 -48.51
C LEU A 180 -19.14 -11.29 -48.80
N ASP A 181 -19.92 -10.82 -47.83
CA ASP A 181 -21.35 -10.58 -48.06
C ASP A 181 -21.59 -9.42 -49.03
N TYR A 182 -20.79 -8.34 -48.95
CA TYR A 182 -20.84 -7.25 -49.92
C TYR A 182 -20.54 -7.74 -51.35
N ALA A 183 -19.51 -8.56 -51.52
CA ALA A 183 -19.17 -9.15 -52.81
C ALA A 183 -20.30 -10.07 -53.33
N ARG A 184 -20.93 -10.87 -52.47
CA ARG A 184 -22.07 -11.72 -52.81
C ARG A 184 -23.24 -10.89 -53.33
N VAL A 185 -23.62 -9.83 -52.63
CA VAL A 185 -24.72 -8.92 -53.03
C VAL A 185 -24.42 -8.25 -54.37
N ALA A 186 -23.17 -7.79 -54.58
CA ALA A 186 -22.77 -7.19 -55.85
C ALA A 186 -22.85 -8.18 -57.02
N ILE A 187 -22.41 -9.43 -56.82
CA ILE A 187 -22.51 -10.50 -57.84
C ILE A 187 -23.98 -10.83 -58.14
N ASP A 188 -24.83 -10.93 -57.12
CA ASP A 188 -26.27 -11.20 -57.30
C ASP A 188 -26.98 -10.07 -58.07
N ALA A 189 -26.57 -8.82 -57.87
CA ALA A 189 -27.05 -7.68 -58.65
C ALA A 189 -26.63 -7.78 -60.13
N MET A 190 -25.34 -8.03 -60.39
CA MET A 190 -24.82 -8.19 -61.76
C MET A 190 -25.49 -9.34 -62.50
N LYS A 191 -25.76 -10.47 -61.83
CA LYS A 191 -26.49 -11.60 -62.44
C LYS A 191 -27.90 -11.21 -62.90
N LYS A 192 -28.61 -10.36 -62.13
CA LYS A 192 -29.95 -9.90 -62.50
C LYS A 192 -29.95 -8.94 -63.69
N GLU A 193 -28.88 -8.17 -63.90
CA GLU A 193 -28.77 -7.27 -65.07
C GLU A 193 -28.39 -8.02 -66.36
N LEU A 194 -27.80 -9.21 -66.24
CA LEU A 194 -27.37 -10.05 -67.37
C LEU A 194 -28.43 -11.07 -67.84
N THR A 195 -29.61 -11.10 -67.20
CA THR A 195 -30.72 -12.01 -67.54
C THR A 195 -31.95 -11.20 -67.94
#